data_AF-A0A8E0ID67-F1
#
_entry.id   AF-A0A8E0ID67-F1
#
_cell.length_a   1.000
_cell.length_b   1.000
_cell.length_c   1.000
_cell.angle_alpha   90.00
_cell.angle_beta   90.00
_cell.angle_gamma   90.00
#
_symmetry.space_group_name_H-M   'P 1'
#
loop_
_entity.id
_entity.type
_entity.pdbx_description
1 polymer ?
#
loop_
_entity_poly.entity_id
_entity_poly.type
_entity_poly.pdbx_seq_one_letter_code
_entity_poly.pdbx_strand_id
1 'polypeptide(L)'
;MVPLKKKFQDLREKIQTQSFQENRGLSNEVGYYIFDYDPEKELYVRGEIGDIIRQEKAAPTGVTIQVFNLFTIMLTIVDQFGYREAFIDLEKSNGITQVIDWMNNIMEMNEEHNLVVQYISDHLNKDG
;
A
#
# COMPACT_ATOMS: atom_id res chain seq x y z
N MET A 1 18.40 12.81 10.86
CA MET A 1 17.50 12.08 9.94
C MET A 1 18.35 11.17 9.06
N VAL A 2 18.01 9.89 8.95
CA VAL A 2 18.73 8.97 8.04
C VAL A 2 18.35 9.33 6.59
N PRO A 3 19.31 9.49 5.67
CA PRO A 3 18.99 9.77 4.27
C PRO A 3 18.09 8.68 3.68
N LEU A 4 17.05 9.07 2.94
CA LEU A 4 16.08 8.14 2.36
C LEU A 4 16.73 7.03 1.53
N LYS A 5 17.79 7.36 0.78
CA LYS A 5 18.60 6.39 0.04
C LYS A 5 19.16 5.28 0.94
N LYS A 6 19.64 5.63 2.13
CA LYS A 6 20.14 4.65 3.10
C LYS A 6 19.00 3.79 3.65
N LYS A 7 17.83 4.37 3.93
CA LYS A 7 16.64 3.59 4.35
C LYS A 7 16.27 2.52 3.30
N PHE A 8 16.36 2.84 2.01
CA PHE A 8 16.12 1.86 0.94
C PHE A 8 17.21 0.78 0.84
N GLN A 9 18.47 1.11 1.10
CA GLN A 9 19.53 0.11 1.20
C GLN A 9 19.24 -0.87 2.34
N ASP A 10 18.92 -0.34 3.53
CA ASP A 10 18.58 -1.14 4.70
C ASP A 10 17.32 -2.01 4.43
N LEU A 11 16.31 -1.47 3.74
CA LEU A 11 15.12 -2.22 3.33
C LEU A 11 15.47 -3.40 2.42
N ARG A 12 16.29 -3.18 1.38
CA ARG A 12 16.71 -4.22 0.43
C ARG A 12 17.48 -5.35 1.12
N GLU A 13 18.36 -5.01 2.06
CA GLU A 13 19.07 -6.00 2.86
C GLU A 13 18.08 -6.75 3.77
N LYS A 14 17.16 -6.04 4.42
CA LYS A 14 16.22 -6.62 5.39
C LYS A 14 15.27 -7.63 4.75
N ILE A 15 14.68 -7.33 3.59
CA ILE A 15 13.73 -8.23 2.90
C ILE A 15 14.37 -9.55 2.46
N GLN A 16 15.70 -9.57 2.28
CA GLN A 16 16.47 -10.76 1.91
C GLN A 16 16.83 -11.63 3.13
N THR A 17 16.63 -11.13 4.35
CA THR A 17 16.95 -11.91 5.55
C THR A 17 15.89 -12.98 5.81
N GLN A 18 16.32 -14.20 6.12
CA GLN A 18 15.43 -15.31 6.49
C GLN A 18 14.55 -14.97 7.70
N SER A 19 15.09 -14.22 8.68
CA SER A 19 14.31 -13.81 9.85
C SER A 19 13.15 -12.89 9.52
N PHE A 20 13.29 -12.04 8.51
CA PHE A 20 12.20 -11.20 8.01
C PHE A 20 11.17 -12.02 7.24
N GLN A 21 11.63 -12.86 6.30
CA GLN A 21 10.74 -13.69 5.47
C GLN A 21 9.89 -14.67 6.31
N GLU A 22 10.47 -15.19 7.39
CA GLU A 22 9.78 -16.14 8.27
C GLU A 22 9.15 -15.48 9.50
N ASN A 23 9.13 -14.14 9.58
CA ASN A 23 8.58 -13.39 10.72
C ASN A 23 9.16 -13.83 12.09
N ARG A 24 10.41 -14.28 12.13
CA ARG A 24 11.05 -14.78 13.35
C ARG A 24 11.41 -13.64 14.30
N GLY A 25 11.20 -13.86 15.60
CA GLY A 25 11.62 -12.93 16.65
C GLY A 25 10.61 -11.84 17.01
N LEU A 26 9.37 -11.94 16.51
CA LEU A 26 8.30 -10.97 16.78
C LEU A 26 7.54 -11.20 18.09
N SER A 27 7.94 -12.16 18.94
CA SER A 27 7.29 -12.40 20.25
C SER A 27 5.75 -12.46 20.19
N ASN A 28 5.21 -13.19 19.21
CA ASN A 28 3.78 -13.30 18.86
C ASN A 28 3.11 -12.05 18.26
N GLU A 29 3.87 -11.05 17.81
CA GLU A 29 3.33 -9.91 17.04
C GLU A 29 3.17 -10.24 15.55
N VAL A 30 2.25 -9.52 14.89
CA VAL A 30 2.04 -9.60 13.44
C VAL A 30 3.20 -8.91 12.73
N GLY A 31 3.73 -9.52 11.67
CA GLY A 31 4.83 -8.98 10.85
C GLY A 31 4.44 -7.75 10.01
N TYR A 32 4.12 -6.65 10.68
CA TYR A 32 3.78 -5.38 10.08
C TYR A 32 4.90 -4.36 10.29
N TYR A 33 5.27 -3.64 9.23
CA TYR A 33 6.38 -2.70 9.24
C TYR A 33 5.96 -1.39 8.56
N ILE A 34 6.40 -0.27 9.11
CA ILE A 34 6.15 1.06 8.56
C ILE A 34 7.44 1.58 7.92
N PHE A 35 7.34 2.00 6.66
CA PHE A 35 8.41 2.73 5.96
C PHE A 35 7.94 4.16 5.69
N ASP A 36 8.25 5.07 6.60
CA ASP A 36 7.91 6.48 6.52
C ASP A 36 8.86 7.27 5.60
N TYR A 37 8.36 8.33 4.97
CA TYR A 37 9.16 9.25 4.16
C TYR A 37 8.46 10.60 3.99
N ASP A 38 9.21 11.65 3.69
CA ASP A 38 8.63 12.97 3.41
C ASP A 38 7.80 12.93 2.13
N PRO A 39 6.58 13.51 2.10
CA PRO A 39 5.68 13.43 0.95
C PRO A 39 6.30 13.97 -0.35
N GLU A 40 7.19 14.97 -0.26
CA GLU A 40 7.93 15.52 -1.41
C GLU A 40 8.82 14.49 -2.13
N LYS A 41 9.11 13.36 -1.48
CA LYS A 41 9.95 12.27 -2.02
C LYS A 41 9.13 11.15 -2.68
N GLU A 42 7.82 11.30 -2.82
CA GLU A 42 6.93 10.27 -3.36
C GLU A 42 7.40 9.72 -4.72
N LEU A 43 7.79 10.59 -5.66
CA LEU A 43 8.26 10.16 -6.98
C LEU A 43 9.52 9.29 -6.89
N TYR A 44 10.43 9.62 -5.96
CA TYR A 44 11.64 8.85 -5.73
C TYR A 44 11.30 7.48 -5.12
N VAL A 45 10.43 7.45 -4.10
CA VAL A 45 9.95 6.21 -3.46
C VAL A 45 9.29 5.28 -4.47
N ARG A 46 8.41 5.81 -5.32
CA ARG A 46 7.77 5.04 -6.39
C ARG A 46 8.78 4.41 -7.34
N GLY A 47 9.84 5.15 -7.68
CA GLY A 47 10.95 4.65 -8.48
C GLY A 47 11.67 3.47 -7.81
N GLU A 48 12.07 3.64 -6.55
CA GLU A 48 12.80 2.64 -5.76
C GLU A 48 11.98 1.35 -5.57
N ILE A 49 10.68 1.46 -5.27
CA ILE A 49 9.78 0.31 -5.18
C ILE A 49 9.71 -0.42 -6.53
N GLY A 50 9.58 0.32 -7.64
CA GLY A 50 9.63 -0.25 -8.98
C GLY A 50 10.94 -0.99 -9.26
N ASP A 51 12.07 -0.45 -8.81
CA ASP A 51 13.38 -1.11 -8.92
C ASP A 51 13.46 -2.40 -8.09
N ILE A 52 12.93 -2.41 -6.87
CA ILE A 52 12.86 -3.62 -6.03
C ILE A 52 12.09 -4.73 -6.75
N ILE A 53 10.90 -4.42 -7.26
CA ILE A 53 10.06 -5.39 -7.98
C ILE A 53 10.76 -5.90 -9.25
N ARG A 54 11.40 -5.00 -10.01
CA ARG A 54 12.14 -5.37 -11.23
C ARG A 54 13.32 -6.29 -10.92
N GLN A 55 14.08 -6.01 -9.87
CA GLN A 55 15.22 -6.82 -9.47
C GLN A 55 14.79 -8.22 -9.04
N GLU A 56 13.73 -8.32 -8.23
CA GLU A 56 13.20 -9.62 -7.81
C GLU A 56 12.69 -10.46 -8.99
N LYS A 57 12.04 -9.83 -9.98
CA LYS A 57 11.64 -10.51 -11.21
C LYS A 57 12.82 -10.99 -12.07
N ALA A 58 13.92 -10.23 -12.09
CA ALA A 58 15.10 -10.53 -12.90
C ALA A 58 15.99 -11.61 -12.27
N ALA A 59 16.07 -11.64 -10.94
CA ALA A 59 16.84 -12.62 -10.18
C ALA A 59 16.07 -13.00 -8.92
N PRO A 60 15.13 -13.97 -9.00
CA PRO A 60 14.30 -14.35 -7.88
C PRO A 60 15.14 -14.81 -6.68
N THR A 61 14.91 -14.19 -5.53
CA THR A 61 15.54 -14.53 -4.26
C THR A 61 14.68 -15.47 -3.41
N GLY A 62 13.55 -15.92 -3.98
CA GLY A 62 12.54 -16.73 -3.29
C GLY A 62 11.48 -15.89 -2.57
N VAL A 63 11.43 -14.58 -2.83
CA VAL A 63 10.46 -13.67 -2.22
C VAL A 63 9.50 -13.15 -3.28
N THR A 64 8.21 -13.45 -3.14
CA THR A 64 7.19 -12.82 -3.99
C THR A 64 6.79 -11.48 -3.38
N ILE A 65 7.09 -10.38 -4.09
CA ILE A 65 6.69 -9.03 -3.67
C ILE A 65 5.47 -8.60 -4.47
N GLN A 66 4.37 -8.35 -3.78
CA GLN A 66 3.16 -7.77 -4.35
C GLN A 66 2.89 -6.39 -3.74
N VAL A 67 2.64 -5.40 -4.59
CA VAL A 67 2.42 -4.01 -4.17
C VAL A 67 0.97 -3.62 -4.36
N PHE A 68 0.37 -3.10 -3.29
CA PHE A 68 -0.97 -2.53 -3.27
C PHE A 68 -0.87 -1.02 -3.03
N ASN A 69 -1.36 -0.21 -3.97
CA ASN A 69 -1.46 1.23 -3.80
C ASN A 69 -2.85 1.58 -3.27
N LEU A 70 -2.94 1.93 -1.99
CA LEU A 70 -4.21 2.24 -1.32
C LEU A 70 -4.99 3.36 -2.02
N PHE A 71 -4.31 4.38 -2.53
CA PHE A 71 -4.99 5.47 -3.25
C PHE A 71 -5.62 4.99 -4.56
N THR A 72 -4.90 4.16 -5.32
CA THR A 72 -5.46 3.55 -6.55
C THR A 72 -6.63 2.64 -6.23
N ILE A 73 -6.56 1.87 -5.16
CA ILE A 73 -7.66 0.98 -4.72
C ILE A 73 -8.90 1.81 -4.36
N MET A 74 -8.73 2.83 -3.52
CA MET A 74 -9.81 3.75 -3.14
C MET A 74 -10.47 4.39 -4.36
N LEU A 75 -9.68 4.89 -5.31
CA LEU A 75 -10.20 5.47 -6.56
C LEU A 75 -10.93 4.43 -7.42
N THR A 76 -10.40 3.21 -7.50
CA THR A 76 -11.04 2.11 -8.27
C THR A 76 -12.42 1.79 -7.70
N ILE A 77 -12.54 1.73 -6.37
CA ILE A 77 -13.83 1.50 -5.71
C ILE A 77 -14.80 2.64 -6.03
N VAL A 78 -14.36 3.91 -5.92
CA VAL A 78 -15.20 5.08 -6.27
C VAL A 78 -15.67 5.03 -7.73
N ASP A 79 -14.79 4.60 -8.65
CA ASP A 79 -15.11 4.46 -10.07
C ASP A 79 -16.11 3.34 -10.35
N GLN A 80 -16.02 2.21 -9.63
CA GLN A 80 -16.96 1.10 -9.76
C GLN A 80 -18.40 1.50 -9.42
N PHE A 81 -18.58 2.42 -8.46
CA PHE A 81 -19.89 2.97 -8.13
C PHE A 81 -20.31 4.14 -9.05
N GLY A 82 -19.43 4.60 -9.95
CA GLY A 82 -19.71 5.73 -10.84
C GLY A 82 -19.76 7.07 -10.11
N TYR A 83 -19.13 7.20 -8.94
CA TYR A 83 -19.23 8.39 -8.08
C TYR A 83 -18.09 9.39 -8.25
N ARG A 84 -17.16 9.19 -9.19
CA ARG A 84 -16.00 10.08 -9.36
C ARG A 84 -16.37 11.56 -9.48
N GLU A 85 -17.27 11.90 -10.40
CA GLU A 85 -17.70 13.29 -10.59
C GLU A 85 -18.44 13.82 -9.35
N ALA A 86 -19.25 12.99 -8.69
CA ALA A 86 -19.95 13.37 -7.47
C ALA A 86 -18.98 13.70 -6.33
N PHE A 87 -17.88 12.95 -6.17
CA PHE A 87 -16.83 13.25 -5.20
C PHE A 87 -16.07 14.53 -5.52
N ILE A 88 -15.78 14.77 -6.80
CA ILE A 88 -15.11 16.00 -7.26
C ILE A 88 -15.99 17.21 -6.94
N ASP A 89 -17.28 17.13 -7.23
CA ASP A 89 -18.21 18.23 -6.95
C ASP A 89 -18.42 18.42 -5.44
N LEU A 90 -18.53 17.33 -4.68
CA LEU A 90 -18.61 17.35 -3.22
C LEU A 90 -17.39 18.04 -2.60
N GLU A 91 -16.17 17.75 -3.09
CA GLU A 91 -14.96 18.40 -2.60
C GLU A 91 -14.99 19.92 -2.84
N LYS A 92 -15.42 20.34 -4.03
CA LYS A 92 -15.53 21.76 -4.39
C LYS A 92 -16.56 22.51 -3.55
N SER A 93 -17.71 21.89 -3.26
CA SER A 93 -18.81 22.55 -2.56
C SER A 93 -18.72 22.44 -1.04
N ASN A 94 -18.21 21.32 -0.52
CA ASN A 94 -18.27 20.97 0.90
C ASN A 94 -16.89 20.72 1.53
N GLY A 95 -15.83 20.64 0.73
CA GLY A 95 -14.47 20.39 1.18
C GLY A 95 -14.18 18.91 1.47
N ILE A 96 -12.90 18.65 1.78
CA ILE A 96 -12.36 17.30 1.95
C ILE A 96 -13.00 16.52 3.12
N THR A 97 -13.49 17.19 4.15
CA THR A 97 -14.12 16.51 5.30
C THR A 97 -15.36 15.73 4.87
N GLN A 98 -16.22 16.29 4.01
CA GLN A 98 -17.37 15.54 3.50
C GLN A 98 -17.00 14.43 2.53
N VAL A 99 -15.93 14.61 1.75
CA VAL A 99 -15.37 13.54 0.93
C VAL A 99 -14.95 12.36 1.80
N ILE A 100 -14.25 12.60 2.91
CA ILE A 100 -13.83 11.55 3.84
C ILE A 100 -15.03 10.80 4.42
N ASP A 101 -16.06 11.51 4.88
CA ASP A 101 -17.27 10.89 5.41
C ASP A 101 -17.96 9.99 4.37
N TRP A 102 -18.09 10.46 3.14
CA TRP A 102 -18.70 9.70 2.06
C TRP A 102 -17.84 8.50 1.63
N MET A 103 -16.52 8.66 1.57
CA MET A 103 -15.59 7.56 1.30
C MET A 103 -15.71 6.48 2.39
N ASN A 104 -15.72 6.88 3.67
CA ASN A 104 -15.87 5.94 4.78
C ASN A 104 -17.15 5.11 4.67
N ASN A 105 -18.26 5.74 4.27
CA ASN A 105 -19.53 5.06 4.09
C ASN A 105 -19.53 4.12 2.88
N ILE A 106 -19.11 4.60 1.70
CA ILE A 106 -19.13 3.81 0.46
C ILE A 106 -18.17 2.62 0.53
N MET A 107 -17.03 2.80 1.20
CA MET A 107 -16.03 1.74 1.36
C MET A 107 -16.34 0.79 2.51
N GLU A 108 -17.40 1.05 3.29
CA GLU A 108 -17.79 0.27 4.46
C GLU A 108 -16.66 0.18 5.51
N MET A 109 -15.95 1.29 5.76
CA MET A 109 -14.72 1.31 6.58
C MET A 109 -14.91 0.88 8.05
N ASN A 110 -16.15 0.82 8.52
CA ASN A 110 -16.49 0.34 9.86
C ASN A 110 -16.59 -1.20 9.94
N GLU A 111 -16.61 -1.88 8.80
CA GLU A 111 -16.72 -3.35 8.71
C GLU A 111 -15.32 -3.99 8.63
N GLU A 112 -15.15 -5.14 9.26
CA GLU A 112 -13.88 -5.90 9.22
C GLU A 112 -13.52 -6.33 7.78
N HIS A 113 -14.53 -6.64 6.98
CA HIS A 113 -14.41 -7.02 5.57
C HIS A 113 -14.83 -5.89 4.63
N ASN A 114 -14.32 -4.68 4.88
CA ASN A 114 -14.57 -3.53 4.01
C ASN A 114 -14.06 -3.73 2.57
N LEU A 115 -14.48 -2.84 1.66
CA LEU A 115 -14.18 -2.99 0.23
C LEU A 115 -12.68 -2.94 -0.10
N VAL A 116 -11.86 -2.26 0.71
CA VAL A 116 -10.41 -2.25 0.54
C VAL A 116 -9.81 -3.61 0.89
N VAL A 117 -10.24 -4.22 2.00
CA VAL A 117 -9.81 -5.56 2.43
C VAL A 117 -10.24 -6.62 1.42
N GLN A 118 -11.48 -6.53 0.92
CA GLN A 118 -11.98 -7.43 -0.13
C GLN A 118 -11.13 -7.29 -1.40
N TYR A 119 -10.90 -6.06 -1.87
CA TYR A 119 -10.06 -5.82 -3.04
C TYR A 119 -8.67 -6.45 -2.88
N ILE A 120 -8.00 -6.23 -1.75
CA ILE A 120 -6.66 -6.80 -1.51
C ILE A 120 -6.73 -8.33 -1.50
N SER A 121 -7.74 -8.92 -0.85
CA SER A 121 -7.90 -10.37 -0.74
C SER A 121 -8.15 -11.04 -2.10
N ASP A 122 -8.96 -10.42 -2.95
CA ASP A 122 -9.31 -10.93 -4.29
C ASP A 122 -8.15 -10.84 -5.27
N HIS A 123 -7.27 -9.85 -5.07
CA HIS A 123 -6.12 -9.60 -5.94
C HIS A 123 -4.82 -10.18 -5.38
N LEU A 124 -4.82 -10.79 -4.18
CA LEU A 124 -3.65 -11.43 -3.63
C LEU A 124 -3.29 -12.67 -4.47
N ASN A 125 -2.08 -12.68 -5.02
CA ASN A 125 -1.59 -13.86 -5.73
C ASN A 125 -1.38 -14.99 -4.69
N LYS A 126 -2.16 -16.06 -4.80
CA LYS A 126 -2.05 -17.23 -3.90
C LYS A 126 -0.91 -18.18 -4.29
N ASP A 127 -0.22 -17.90 -5.39
CA ASP A 127 0.88 -18.71 -5.88
C ASP A 127 2.20 -18.15 -5.35
N GLY A 128 2.59 -18.64 -4.16
CA GLY A 128 3.88 -18.49 -3.51
C GLY A 128 4.15 -19.70 -2.65
#